data_AF-A0A435G6M1-F1
#
_entry.id   AF-A0A435G6M1-F1
#
_cell.length_a   1.000
_cell.length_b   1.000
_cell.length_c   1.000
_cell.angle_alpha   90.00
_cell.angle_beta   90.00
_cell.angle_gamma   90.00
#
_symmetry.space_group_name_H-M   'P 1'
#
loop_
_entity.id
_entity.type
_entity.pdbx_description
1 polymer ?
#
loop_
_entity_poly.entity_id
_entity_poly.type
_entity_poly.pdbx_seq_one_letter_code
_entity_poly.pdbx_strand_id
1 'polypeptide(L)'
;MTHSDPSRTVRLYGTEEPPAEERVLNAGPLSVLFDGANLRDVRMHGEEAIRAISFVVRDKDWATLIPKIADLIVQQDGDRFWISYRAGVAGNGETFGYEVVIEGSAAGVLTYSARGKTPTGLLTNRTGFVVLHPIEGVSGAPATITHTSGERVETRFPVEIDPVQPMMDLREIAHRTPGGLEVTCLMEGDAFEMEDQRNWTDASYKTYVRPLALPWPYRIEPGEVVQQKITLTVKGFPRAPSRWAGGAAVLTLGEAEGTMPPLGIGLQPEDASAALRHVETLHQLGVAHIICHHDPRRGHDAESLARHVEVAAALGAQPWL
;
A
#
# COMPACT_ATOMS: atom_id res chain seq x y z
N MET A 1 -16.64 34.17 3.80
CA MET A 1 -15.51 34.02 4.72
C MET A 1 -14.41 33.31 3.96
N THR A 2 -13.19 33.82 4.11
CA THR A 2 -11.94 33.48 3.40
C THR A 2 -11.90 32.08 2.77
N HIS A 3 -11.96 32.02 1.43
CA HIS A 3 -11.38 30.89 0.69
C HIS A 3 -9.86 31.00 0.85
N SER A 4 -9.33 30.52 1.98
CA SER A 4 -7.91 30.26 2.06
C SER A 4 -7.63 29.20 1.02
N ASP A 5 -6.82 29.57 0.03
CA ASP A 5 -6.20 28.62 -0.87
C ASP A 5 -5.74 27.38 -0.08
N PRO A 6 -6.01 26.15 -0.56
CA PRO A 6 -5.58 24.95 0.15
C PRO A 6 -4.08 25.02 0.38
N SER A 7 -3.62 24.55 1.54
CA SER A 7 -2.21 24.56 1.88
C SER A 7 -1.40 23.82 0.81
N ARG A 8 -0.09 24.11 0.71
CA ARG A 8 0.78 23.36 -0.21
C ARG A 8 0.72 21.85 0.08
N THR A 9 0.59 21.46 1.34
CA THR A 9 0.47 20.06 1.76
C THR A 9 -0.82 19.45 1.20
N VAL A 10 -1.97 20.10 1.35
CA VAL A 10 -3.24 19.63 0.79
C VAL A 10 -3.19 19.57 -0.74
N ARG A 11 -2.55 20.55 -1.39
CA ARG A 11 -2.39 20.55 -2.85
C ARG A 11 -1.54 19.40 -3.37
N LEU A 12 -0.52 18.99 -2.62
CA LEU A 12 0.42 17.94 -3.05
C LEU A 12 -0.03 16.54 -2.58
N TYR A 13 -0.65 16.44 -1.42
CA TYR A 13 -0.89 15.17 -0.71
C TYR A 13 -2.37 14.95 -0.33
N GLY A 14 -3.24 15.94 -0.53
CA GLY A 14 -4.66 15.84 -0.19
C GLY A 14 -4.98 15.95 1.31
N THR A 15 -3.96 16.15 2.17
CA THR A 15 -4.09 16.23 3.63
C THR A 15 -3.14 17.28 4.20
N GLU A 16 -3.40 17.74 5.43
CA GLU A 16 -2.47 18.56 6.21
C GLU A 16 -1.43 17.72 6.95
N GLU A 17 -1.64 16.40 7.03
CA GLU A 17 -0.68 15.48 7.62
C GLU A 17 0.60 15.48 6.76
N PRO A 18 1.76 15.86 7.32
CA PRO A 18 3.00 15.89 6.57
C PRO A 18 3.45 14.46 6.22
N PRO A 19 4.07 14.25 5.05
CA PRO A 19 4.71 12.97 4.77
C PRO A 19 5.81 12.69 5.79
N ALA A 20 6.12 11.42 6.03
CA ALA A 20 7.23 11.06 6.87
C ALA A 20 8.57 11.46 6.22
N GLU A 21 9.59 11.62 7.05
CA GLU A 21 10.93 11.95 6.56
C GLU A 21 11.50 10.75 5.78
N GLU A 22 11.79 10.99 4.51
CA GLU A 22 12.41 10.02 3.62
C GLU A 22 13.94 10.01 3.76
N ARG A 23 14.54 8.82 3.87
CA ARG A 23 16.00 8.63 3.84
C ARG A 23 16.39 7.55 2.83
N VAL A 24 17.20 7.92 1.86
CA VAL A 24 17.85 6.95 0.97
C VAL A 24 19.03 6.31 1.70
N LEU A 25 19.02 4.99 1.78
CA LEU A 25 20.11 4.20 2.35
C LEU A 25 20.75 3.31 1.28
N ASN A 26 22.06 3.13 1.37
CA ASN A 26 22.85 2.36 0.40
C ASN A 26 23.75 1.34 1.10
N ALA A 27 23.94 0.21 0.44
CA ALA A 27 24.92 -0.81 0.78
C ALA A 27 25.50 -1.34 -0.54
N GLY A 28 26.65 -0.81 -0.95
CA GLY A 28 27.18 -1.03 -2.30
C GLY A 28 26.13 -0.75 -3.38
N PRO A 29 25.77 -1.72 -4.24
CA PRO A 29 24.77 -1.54 -5.31
C PRO A 29 23.31 -1.64 -4.85
N LEU A 30 23.04 -2.03 -3.61
CA LEU A 30 21.70 -2.08 -3.03
C LEU A 30 21.33 -0.71 -2.48
N SER A 31 20.16 -0.20 -2.84
CA SER A 31 19.60 1.05 -2.29
C SER A 31 18.14 0.89 -1.91
N VAL A 32 17.71 1.58 -0.85
CA VAL A 32 16.32 1.61 -0.38
C VAL A 32 15.92 3.03 0.02
N LEU A 33 14.63 3.34 -0.07
CA LEU A 33 14.04 4.55 0.51
C LEU A 33 13.34 4.16 1.82
N PHE A 34 13.83 4.63 2.95
CA PHE A 34 13.17 4.47 4.24
C PHE A 34 12.18 5.62 4.47
N ASP A 35 10.89 5.29 4.61
CA ASP A 35 9.77 6.22 4.73
C ASP A 35 8.83 5.79 5.88
N GLY A 36 8.93 6.44 7.04
CA GLY A 36 7.94 6.31 8.11
C GLY A 36 7.67 4.86 8.57
N ALA A 37 8.72 4.07 8.80
CA ALA A 37 8.72 2.62 9.11
C ALA A 37 8.53 1.68 7.90
N ASN A 38 8.48 2.20 6.68
CA ASN A 38 8.39 1.40 5.47
C ASN A 38 9.72 1.45 4.69
N LEU A 39 9.98 0.40 3.92
CA LEU A 39 10.96 0.45 2.84
C LEU A 39 10.20 0.61 1.52
N ARG A 40 10.68 1.50 0.67
CA ARG A 40 10.22 1.72 -0.70
C ARG A 40 11.41 1.66 -1.66
N ASP A 41 11.11 1.51 -2.95
CA ASP A 41 12.08 1.60 -4.03
C ASP A 41 13.34 0.76 -3.79
N VAL A 42 13.16 -0.50 -3.40
CA VAL A 42 14.28 -1.42 -3.15
C VAL A 42 14.92 -1.79 -4.48
N ARG A 43 16.12 -1.27 -4.71
CA ARG A 43 16.81 -1.33 -5.99
C ARG A 43 18.17 -2.00 -5.88
N MET A 44 18.57 -2.69 -6.93
CA MET A 44 19.89 -3.28 -7.08
C MET A 44 20.49 -2.81 -8.40
N HIS A 45 21.67 -2.18 -8.37
CA HIS A 45 22.26 -1.52 -9.53
C HIS A 45 21.30 -0.50 -10.20
N GLY A 46 20.48 0.17 -9.38
CA GLY A 46 19.49 1.16 -9.80
C GLY A 46 18.18 0.58 -10.36
N GLU A 47 18.14 -0.71 -10.71
CA GLU A 47 16.92 -1.38 -11.18
C GLU A 47 16.03 -1.77 -9.99
N GLU A 48 14.73 -1.53 -10.11
CA GLU A 48 13.75 -1.87 -9.08
C GLU A 48 13.59 -3.40 -8.96
N ALA A 49 13.82 -3.93 -7.76
CA ALA A 49 13.61 -5.33 -7.44
C ALA A 49 12.30 -5.54 -6.65
N ILE A 50 12.01 -4.65 -5.69
CA ILE A 50 10.80 -4.67 -4.86
C ILE A 50 10.31 -3.24 -4.67
N ARG A 51 9.00 -3.01 -4.85
CA ARG A 51 8.38 -1.69 -4.74
C ARG A 51 8.32 -1.21 -3.30
N ALA A 52 7.90 -2.08 -2.37
CA ALA A 52 7.86 -1.74 -0.95
C ALA A 52 7.84 -2.97 -0.03
N ILE A 53 8.30 -2.78 1.21
CA ILE A 53 8.18 -3.74 2.32
C ILE A 53 7.72 -2.98 3.56
N SER A 54 6.61 -3.42 4.15
CA SER A 54 5.95 -2.75 5.28
C SER A 54 5.47 -3.75 6.32
N PHE A 55 5.69 -3.47 7.60
CA PHE A 55 4.99 -4.15 8.69
C PHE A 55 3.76 -3.33 9.08
N VAL A 56 2.56 -3.83 8.77
CA VAL A 56 1.31 -3.07 8.96
C VAL A 56 0.48 -3.62 10.11
N VAL A 57 -0.28 -2.72 10.76
CA VAL A 57 -1.34 -3.08 11.70
C VAL A 57 -2.64 -2.51 11.17
N ARG A 58 -3.63 -3.36 10.92
CA ARG A 58 -4.96 -2.99 10.43
C ARG A 58 -6.03 -3.35 11.44
N ASP A 59 -6.90 -2.40 11.74
CA ASP A 59 -8.02 -2.66 12.64
C ASP A 59 -9.10 -3.55 11.97
N LYS A 60 -10.17 -3.81 12.72
CA LYS A 60 -11.34 -4.58 12.26
C LYS A 60 -12.07 -3.99 11.05
N ASP A 61 -11.86 -2.71 10.76
CA ASP A 61 -12.50 -1.98 9.66
C ASP A 61 -11.52 -1.77 8.48
N TRP A 62 -10.40 -2.51 8.48
CA TRP A 62 -9.34 -2.44 7.47
C TRP A 62 -8.54 -1.14 7.45
N ALA A 63 -8.74 -0.23 8.39
CA ALA A 63 -7.95 0.98 8.49
C ALA A 63 -6.50 0.62 8.89
N THR A 64 -5.53 1.16 8.16
CA THR A 64 -4.12 0.97 8.50
C THR A 64 -3.74 1.96 9.59
N LEU A 65 -3.39 1.46 10.77
CA LEU A 65 -3.01 2.27 11.92
C LEU A 65 -1.58 2.78 11.75
N ILE A 66 -1.40 4.11 11.81
CA ILE A 66 -0.09 4.74 11.66
C ILE A 66 0.70 4.57 12.96
N PRO A 67 1.84 3.87 12.96
CA PRO A 67 2.61 3.62 14.16
C PRO A 67 3.41 4.86 14.59
N LYS A 68 3.52 5.07 15.90
CA LYS A 68 4.51 6.01 16.47
C LYS A 68 5.86 5.31 16.58
N ILE A 69 6.87 5.87 15.92
CA ILE A 69 8.26 5.37 15.96
C ILE A 69 9.00 6.00 17.15
N ALA A 70 9.80 5.21 17.85
CA ALA A 70 10.68 5.62 18.93
C ALA A 70 12.05 4.91 18.80
N ASP A 71 13.08 5.50 19.39
CA ASP A 71 14.45 4.97 19.43
C ASP A 71 15.00 4.57 18.05
N LEU A 72 14.73 5.39 17.04
CA LEU A 72 15.23 5.17 15.68
C LEU A 72 16.75 5.33 15.66
N ILE A 73 17.43 4.24 15.33
CA ILE A 73 18.86 4.20 15.05
C ILE A 73 19.04 3.81 13.60
N VAL A 74 19.79 4.62 12.86
CA VAL A 74 20.18 4.36 11.47
C VAL A 74 21.70 4.41 11.40
N GLN A 75 22.29 3.33 10.91
CA GLN A 75 23.72 3.21 10.67
C GLN A 75 23.94 2.82 9.21
N GLN A 76 24.92 3.44 8.57
CA GLN A 76 25.30 3.11 7.20
C GLN A 76 26.81 3.19 7.07
N ASP A 77 27.38 2.18 6.42
CA ASP A 77 28.75 2.17 5.93
C ASP A 77 28.76 1.94 4.40
N GLY A 78 29.92 1.68 3.80
CA GLY A 78 30.02 1.51 2.35
C GLY A 78 29.27 0.28 1.82
N ASP A 79 29.30 -0.83 2.56
CA ASP A 79 28.82 -2.14 2.11
C ASP A 79 27.60 -2.62 2.87
N ARG A 80 27.13 -1.87 3.88
CA ARG A 80 26.00 -2.24 4.72
C ARG A 80 25.23 -1.02 5.23
N PHE A 81 23.95 -1.24 5.50
CA PHE A 81 23.18 -0.37 6.38
C PHE A 81 22.41 -1.21 7.40
N TRP A 82 22.10 -0.59 8.53
CA TRP A 82 21.38 -1.18 9.63
C TRP A 82 20.41 -0.16 10.21
N ILE A 83 19.16 -0.56 10.44
CA ILE A 83 18.13 0.25 11.06
C ILE A 83 17.52 -0.54 12.21
N SER A 84 17.30 0.12 13.35
CA SER A 84 16.49 -0.42 14.43
C SER A 84 15.59 0.65 14.99
N TYR A 85 14.38 0.27 15.36
CA TYR A 85 13.45 1.15 16.08
C TYR A 85 12.41 0.34 16.83
N ARG A 86 11.73 1.02 17.75
CA ARG A 86 10.47 0.57 18.33
C ARG A 86 9.32 1.32 17.68
N ALA A 87 8.20 0.64 17.50
CA ALA A 87 7.01 1.22 16.94
C ALA A 87 5.78 0.73 17.69
N GLY A 88 4.72 1.52 17.69
CA GLY A 88 3.48 1.10 18.32
C GLY A 88 2.25 1.85 17.84
N VAL A 89 1.13 1.14 17.87
CA VAL A 89 -0.20 1.69 17.57
C VAL A 89 -1.07 1.57 18.82
N ALA A 90 -1.99 2.53 18.98
CA ALA A 90 -2.96 2.54 20.05
C ALA A 90 -4.29 3.10 19.52
N GLY A 91 -5.40 2.46 19.88
CA GLY A 91 -6.74 2.88 19.48
C GLY A 91 -7.81 2.08 20.21
N ASN A 92 -8.91 2.72 20.60
CA ASN A 92 -10.07 2.07 21.24
C ASN A 92 -9.72 1.21 22.48
N GLY A 93 -8.71 1.61 23.26
CA GLY A 93 -8.26 0.88 24.45
C GLY A 93 -7.35 -0.31 24.16
N GLU A 94 -7.06 -0.60 22.89
CA GLU A 94 -6.12 -1.63 22.46
C GLU A 94 -4.79 -1.00 22.04
N THR A 95 -3.72 -1.76 22.23
CA THR A 95 -2.34 -1.34 21.92
C THR A 95 -1.58 -2.49 21.29
N PHE A 96 -0.66 -2.18 20.39
CA PHE A 96 0.28 -3.17 19.87
C PHE A 96 1.64 -2.49 19.67
N GLY A 97 2.66 -3.02 20.33
CA GLY A 97 4.03 -2.52 20.27
C GLY A 97 4.95 -3.57 19.65
N TYR A 98 5.90 -3.12 18.84
CA TYR A 98 6.82 -3.99 18.13
C TYR A 98 8.20 -3.36 17.96
N GLU A 99 9.19 -4.22 17.82
CA GLU A 99 10.59 -3.89 17.59
C GLU A 99 10.96 -4.34 16.19
N VAL A 100 11.74 -3.50 15.49
CA VAL A 100 12.16 -3.74 14.11
C VAL A 100 13.66 -3.71 14.02
N VAL A 101 14.21 -4.62 13.20
CA VAL A 101 15.59 -4.59 12.73
C VAL A 101 15.59 -4.80 11.21
N ILE A 102 16.30 -3.91 10.50
CA ILE A 102 16.47 -3.96 9.05
C ILE A 102 17.97 -3.94 8.75
N GLU A 103 18.43 -4.85 7.88
CA GLU A 103 19.84 -4.92 7.49
C GLU A 103 19.96 -5.08 5.98
N GLY A 104 20.70 -4.19 5.33
CA GLY A 104 21.05 -4.30 3.92
C GLY A 104 22.54 -4.53 3.74
N SER A 105 22.92 -5.27 2.70
CA SER A 105 24.32 -5.53 2.36
C SER A 105 24.60 -5.43 0.86
N ALA A 106 25.84 -5.09 0.52
CA ALA A 106 26.34 -5.02 -0.86
C ALA A 106 26.28 -6.35 -1.61
N ALA A 107 26.11 -7.48 -0.89
CA ALA A 107 25.86 -8.79 -1.47
C ALA A 107 24.44 -8.95 -2.05
N GLY A 108 23.60 -7.90 -1.99
CA GLY A 108 22.22 -7.95 -2.46
C GLY A 108 21.27 -8.64 -1.50
N VAL A 109 21.63 -8.75 -0.22
CA VAL A 109 20.76 -9.32 0.83
C VAL A 109 20.22 -8.20 1.70
N LEU A 110 18.89 -8.16 1.83
CA LEU A 110 18.13 -7.27 2.70
C LEU A 110 17.25 -8.12 3.64
N THR A 111 17.37 -7.91 4.95
CA THR A 111 16.48 -8.49 5.95
C THR A 111 15.62 -7.40 6.58
N TYR A 112 14.35 -7.72 6.84
CA TYR A 112 13.44 -6.89 7.61
C TYR A 112 12.73 -7.80 8.61
N SER A 113 13.11 -7.71 9.88
CA SER A 113 12.54 -8.51 10.97
C SER A 113 11.69 -7.63 11.88
N ALA A 114 10.55 -8.15 12.30
CA ALA A 114 9.67 -7.50 13.26
C ALA A 114 9.23 -8.48 14.34
N ARG A 115 9.21 -8.01 15.59
CA ARG A 115 8.71 -8.78 16.73
C ARG A 115 7.83 -7.89 17.60
N GLY A 116 6.56 -8.24 17.72
CA GLY A 116 5.56 -7.46 18.42
C GLY A 116 4.74 -8.25 19.41
N LYS A 117 4.11 -7.52 20.33
CA LYS A 117 3.18 -8.04 21.33
C LYS A 117 2.17 -6.97 21.73
N THR A 118 1.09 -7.41 22.36
CA THR A 118 0.08 -6.55 22.94
C THR A 118 -0.14 -6.88 24.41
N PRO A 119 -0.13 -5.91 25.35
CA PRO A 119 -0.53 -6.13 26.74
C PRO A 119 -2.06 -6.14 26.93
N THR A 120 -2.82 -5.56 26.00
CA THR A 120 -4.28 -5.39 26.09
C THR A 120 -5.06 -6.41 25.26
N GLY A 121 -4.38 -7.08 24.33
CA GLY A 121 -5.00 -7.71 23.17
C GLY A 121 -5.23 -6.69 22.05
N LEU A 122 -5.42 -7.20 20.84
CA LEU A 122 -5.72 -6.41 19.64
C LEU A 122 -6.69 -7.17 18.73
N LEU A 123 -7.81 -6.55 18.36
CA LEU A 123 -8.69 -7.03 17.31
C LEU A 123 -8.25 -6.45 15.95
N THR A 124 -7.84 -7.33 15.03
CA THR A 124 -7.13 -6.95 13.81
C THR A 124 -7.60 -7.76 12.61
N ASN A 125 -7.62 -7.13 11.43
CA ASN A 125 -7.75 -7.86 10.16
C ASN A 125 -6.38 -8.28 9.62
N ARG A 126 -5.31 -7.56 9.99
CA ARG A 126 -3.94 -7.85 9.56
C ARG A 126 -2.92 -7.18 10.46
N THR A 127 -2.06 -7.98 11.08
CA THR A 127 -0.87 -7.51 11.78
C THR A 127 0.33 -8.30 11.28
N GLY A 128 1.14 -7.69 10.43
CA GLY A 128 2.28 -8.38 9.83
C GLY A 128 2.80 -7.76 8.54
N PHE A 129 3.73 -8.45 7.89
CA PHE A 129 4.37 -7.97 6.68
C PHE A 129 3.46 -7.96 5.44
N VAL A 130 3.70 -6.96 4.62
CA VAL A 130 3.24 -6.81 3.25
C VAL A 130 4.45 -6.49 2.38
N VAL A 131 4.55 -7.13 1.22
CA VAL A 131 5.59 -6.88 0.21
C VAL A 131 4.91 -6.55 -1.11
N LEU A 132 5.31 -5.42 -1.71
CA LEU A 132 4.81 -4.97 -3.01
C LEU A 132 5.83 -5.30 -4.08
N HIS A 133 5.42 -6.08 -5.06
CA HIS A 133 6.20 -6.43 -6.24
C HIS A 133 5.83 -5.45 -7.37
N PRO A 134 6.81 -4.92 -8.13
CA PRO A 134 6.53 -3.98 -9.20
C PRO A 134 5.69 -4.64 -10.30
N ILE A 135 4.93 -3.84 -11.07
CA ILE A 135 4.22 -4.32 -12.26
C ILE A 135 5.12 -4.30 -13.49
N GLU A 136 5.92 -3.23 -13.64
CA GLU A 136 6.69 -2.97 -14.85
C GLU A 136 7.68 -4.11 -15.12
N GLY A 137 7.37 -4.88 -16.16
CA GLY A 137 8.13 -6.04 -16.62
C GLY A 137 8.17 -7.25 -15.67
N VAL A 138 7.37 -7.24 -14.59
CA VAL A 138 7.03 -8.44 -13.80
C VAL A 138 5.68 -9.02 -14.23
N SER A 139 4.75 -8.21 -14.74
CA SER A 139 3.48 -8.72 -15.26
C SER A 139 3.71 -9.76 -16.36
N GLY A 140 3.09 -10.95 -16.22
CA GLY A 140 3.28 -12.09 -17.12
C GLY A 140 4.61 -12.86 -16.95
N ALA A 141 5.53 -12.38 -16.11
CA ALA A 141 6.84 -12.98 -15.94
C ALA A 141 6.73 -14.37 -15.26
N PRO A 142 7.61 -15.33 -15.63
CA PRO A 142 7.75 -16.58 -14.89
C PRO A 142 8.15 -16.33 -13.43
N ALA A 143 7.59 -17.13 -12.53
CA ALA A 143 7.98 -17.15 -11.13
C ALA A 143 8.01 -18.59 -10.63
N THR A 144 8.86 -18.86 -9.65
CA THR A 144 8.82 -20.09 -8.87
C THR A 144 8.35 -19.73 -7.47
N ILE A 145 7.32 -20.41 -6.97
CA ILE A 145 6.89 -20.29 -5.58
C ILE A 145 7.37 -21.51 -4.79
N THR A 146 7.76 -21.29 -3.55
CA THR A 146 7.95 -22.35 -2.56
C THR A 146 6.82 -22.26 -1.56
N HIS A 147 6.07 -23.33 -1.40
CA HIS A 147 4.98 -23.44 -0.44
C HIS A 147 5.48 -23.56 1.00
N THR A 148 4.62 -23.35 1.99
CA THR A 148 5.04 -23.52 3.40
C THR A 148 5.37 -24.97 3.75
N SER A 149 4.85 -25.92 2.96
CA SER A 149 5.23 -27.35 2.99
C SER A 149 6.64 -27.64 2.47
N GLY A 150 7.26 -26.68 1.75
CA GLY A 150 8.52 -26.84 1.04
C GLY A 150 8.37 -27.29 -0.42
N GLU A 151 7.16 -27.58 -0.89
CA GLU A 151 6.90 -27.88 -2.31
C GLU A 151 7.23 -26.67 -3.18
N ARG A 152 7.84 -26.90 -4.36
CA ARG A 152 8.17 -25.85 -5.33
C ARG A 152 7.30 -25.98 -6.56
N VAL A 153 6.69 -24.87 -6.98
CA VAL A 153 5.78 -24.81 -8.12
C VAL A 153 6.21 -23.70 -9.07
N GLU A 154 6.29 -24.02 -10.36
CA GLU A 154 6.48 -23.04 -11.43
C GLU A 154 5.14 -22.40 -11.77
N THR A 155 5.12 -21.07 -11.88
CA THR A 155 3.93 -20.27 -12.14
C THR A 155 4.28 -18.98 -12.91
N ARG A 156 3.33 -18.07 -13.05
CA ARG A 156 3.48 -16.75 -13.68
C ARG A 156 2.71 -15.70 -12.93
N PHE A 157 3.22 -14.47 -12.94
CA PHE A 157 2.41 -13.31 -12.56
C PHE A 157 1.26 -13.10 -13.55
N PRO A 158 0.05 -12.73 -13.09
CA PRO A 158 -1.08 -12.47 -13.98
C PRO A 158 -0.81 -11.36 -15.00
N VAL A 159 -1.09 -11.59 -16.29
CA VAL A 159 -1.05 -10.50 -17.28
C VAL A 159 -2.27 -9.61 -17.08
N GLU A 160 -3.46 -10.19 -17.20
CA GLU A 160 -4.73 -9.55 -16.88
C GLU A 160 -4.89 -9.37 -15.36
N ILE A 161 -5.77 -8.46 -14.96
CA ILE A 161 -6.11 -8.26 -13.56
C ILE A 161 -6.80 -9.52 -13.04
N ASP A 162 -6.19 -10.16 -12.05
CA ASP A 162 -6.79 -11.30 -11.36
C ASP A 162 -7.59 -10.80 -10.14
N PRO A 163 -8.93 -10.97 -10.11
CA PRO A 163 -9.75 -10.48 -9.01
C PRO A 163 -9.66 -11.35 -7.74
N VAL A 164 -8.93 -12.48 -7.76
CA VAL A 164 -8.75 -13.38 -6.61
C VAL A 164 -7.30 -13.43 -6.11
N GLN A 165 -6.88 -14.51 -5.42
CA GLN A 165 -5.51 -14.73 -4.99
C GLN A 165 -4.72 -15.55 -6.04
N PRO A 166 -3.87 -14.93 -6.88
CA PRO A 166 -3.15 -15.65 -7.93
C PRO A 166 -2.10 -16.65 -7.40
N MET A 167 -1.58 -16.44 -6.19
CA MET A 167 -0.58 -17.32 -5.57
C MET A 167 -0.85 -17.44 -4.07
N MET A 168 -1.03 -18.65 -3.57
CA MET A 168 -1.39 -18.92 -2.17
C MET A 168 -0.33 -19.76 -1.46
N ASP A 169 -0.40 -19.80 -0.13
CA ASP A 169 0.49 -20.57 0.75
C ASP A 169 1.98 -20.36 0.45
N LEU A 170 2.43 -19.11 0.40
CA LEU A 170 3.79 -18.72 0.06
C LEU A 170 4.71 -18.77 1.27
N ARG A 171 5.83 -19.49 1.15
CA ARG A 171 7.05 -19.30 1.95
C ARG A 171 8.05 -18.43 1.22
N GLU A 172 8.19 -18.63 -0.09
CA GLU A 172 9.13 -17.88 -0.93
C GLU A 172 8.55 -17.65 -2.32
N ILE A 173 8.87 -16.52 -2.93
CA ILE A 173 8.68 -16.29 -4.36
C ILE A 173 9.99 -15.87 -5.00
N ALA A 174 10.32 -16.48 -6.13
CA ALA A 174 11.49 -16.16 -6.94
C ALA A 174 11.05 -15.75 -8.35
N HIS A 175 11.61 -14.68 -8.88
CA HIS A 175 11.36 -14.19 -10.22
C HIS A 175 12.57 -13.47 -10.79
N ARG A 176 12.47 -13.02 -12.04
CA ARG A 176 13.49 -12.17 -12.67
C ARG A 176 12.93 -10.81 -13.01
N THR A 177 13.72 -9.77 -12.77
CA THR A 177 13.42 -8.42 -13.24
C THR A 177 13.64 -8.32 -14.76
N PRO A 178 13.17 -7.25 -15.42
CA PRO A 178 13.33 -7.07 -16.87
C PRO A 178 14.80 -7.02 -17.32
N GLY A 179 15.67 -6.42 -16.52
CA GLY A 179 17.12 -6.40 -16.75
C GLY A 179 17.82 -7.71 -16.43
N GLY A 180 17.11 -8.68 -15.85
CA GLY A 180 17.59 -10.05 -15.63
C GLY A 180 18.13 -10.35 -14.23
N LEU A 181 17.96 -9.44 -13.27
CA LEU A 181 18.29 -9.71 -11.86
C LEU A 181 17.44 -10.86 -11.34
N GLU A 182 18.06 -11.74 -10.56
CA GLU A 182 17.34 -12.81 -9.85
C GLU A 182 16.89 -12.27 -8.51
N VAL A 183 15.58 -12.26 -8.28
CA VAL A 183 14.97 -11.77 -7.05
C VAL A 183 14.33 -12.94 -6.33
N THR A 184 14.71 -13.15 -5.07
CA THR A 184 14.11 -14.13 -4.18
C THR A 184 13.63 -13.45 -2.92
N CYS A 185 12.35 -13.60 -2.60
CA CYS A 185 11.73 -13.04 -1.41
C CYS A 185 11.23 -14.18 -0.50
N LEU A 186 11.99 -14.47 0.54
CA LEU A 186 11.61 -15.40 1.60
C LEU A 186 10.79 -14.67 2.67
N MET A 187 9.64 -15.21 3.01
CA MET A 187 8.67 -14.63 3.95
C MET A 187 8.48 -15.60 5.11
N GLU A 188 8.83 -15.20 6.33
CA GLU A 188 8.88 -16.05 7.52
C GLU A 188 7.89 -15.59 8.61
N GLY A 189 7.41 -16.55 9.41
CA GLY A 189 6.55 -16.30 10.58
C GLY A 189 5.07 -16.67 10.39
N ASP A 190 4.62 -16.85 9.15
CA ASP A 190 3.30 -17.43 8.81
C ASP A 190 3.28 -17.84 7.32
N ALA A 191 2.12 -18.24 6.80
CA ALA A 191 1.82 -18.37 5.38
C ALA A 191 1.43 -17.01 4.77
N PHE A 192 1.94 -16.73 3.58
CA PHE A 192 1.62 -15.53 2.81
C PHE A 192 0.78 -15.90 1.58
N GLU A 193 0.07 -14.93 1.02
CA GLU A 193 -0.58 -15.08 -0.29
C GLU A 193 -0.49 -13.78 -1.07
N MET A 194 -0.73 -13.87 -2.37
CA MET A 194 -0.68 -12.75 -3.31
C MET A 194 -2.08 -12.24 -3.61
N GLU A 195 -2.21 -10.92 -3.73
CA GLU A 195 -3.30 -10.22 -4.40
C GLU A 195 -2.72 -9.40 -5.55
N ASP A 196 -3.48 -9.32 -6.64
CA ASP A 196 -3.24 -8.34 -7.69
C ASP A 196 -3.87 -7.00 -7.30
N GLN A 197 -3.06 -6.04 -6.84
CA GLN A 197 -3.61 -4.78 -6.37
C GLN A 197 -4.06 -3.84 -7.48
N ARG A 198 -3.90 -4.21 -8.75
CA ARG A 198 -4.51 -3.48 -9.87
C ARG A 198 -6.04 -3.51 -9.76
N ASN A 199 -6.60 -4.52 -9.09
CA ASN A 199 -8.02 -4.56 -8.71
C ASN A 199 -8.43 -3.40 -7.78
N TRP A 200 -7.47 -2.83 -7.06
CA TRP A 200 -7.61 -1.67 -6.17
C TRP A 200 -6.93 -0.41 -6.73
N THR A 201 -6.66 -0.38 -8.04
CA THR A 201 -5.98 0.71 -8.76
C THR A 201 -4.51 0.96 -8.37
N ASP A 202 -3.92 0.12 -7.53
CA ASP A 202 -2.48 0.19 -7.23
C ASP A 202 -1.66 -0.49 -8.35
N ALA A 203 -0.52 0.10 -8.70
CA ALA A 203 0.40 -0.45 -9.69
C ALA A 203 1.41 -1.46 -9.07
N SER A 204 0.91 -2.48 -8.37
CA SER A 204 1.71 -3.55 -7.76
C SER A 204 0.97 -4.88 -7.62
N TYR A 205 1.73 -5.98 -7.56
CA TYR A 205 1.26 -7.20 -6.88
C TYR A 205 1.62 -7.12 -5.41
N LYS A 206 0.81 -7.68 -4.53
CA LYS A 206 1.04 -7.64 -3.09
C LYS A 206 1.05 -9.03 -2.51
N THR A 207 2.14 -9.41 -1.85
CA THR A 207 2.13 -10.56 -0.95
C THR A 207 1.93 -10.11 0.49
N TYR A 208 1.02 -10.75 1.22
CA TYR A 208 0.68 -10.37 2.59
C TYR A 208 0.41 -11.58 3.48
N VAL A 209 0.52 -11.34 4.78
CA VAL A 209 0.06 -12.24 5.86
C VAL A 209 -1.25 -11.74 6.47
N ARG A 210 -2.12 -12.56 7.04
CA ARG A 210 -2.29 -14.01 6.83
C ARG A 210 -3.33 -14.25 5.71
N PRO A 211 -3.53 -15.49 5.25
CA PRO A 211 -4.50 -15.78 4.20
C PRO A 211 -5.92 -15.24 4.48
N LEU A 212 -6.57 -14.65 3.48
CA LEU A 212 -7.93 -14.09 3.56
C LEU A 212 -9.00 -15.17 3.77
N ALA A 213 -8.68 -16.42 3.46
CA ALA A 213 -9.56 -17.56 3.71
C ALA A 213 -9.72 -17.90 5.20
N LEU A 214 -8.83 -17.41 6.07
CA LEU A 214 -8.95 -17.57 7.52
C LEU A 214 -9.96 -16.55 8.10
N PRO A 215 -10.60 -16.82 9.26
CA PRO A 215 -11.56 -15.87 9.85
C PRO A 215 -10.95 -14.49 10.11
N TRP A 216 -11.71 -13.44 9.83
CA TRP A 216 -11.35 -12.05 10.16
C TRP A 216 -12.59 -11.25 10.57
N PRO A 217 -12.47 -10.26 11.49
CA PRO A 217 -11.25 -9.95 12.25
C PRO A 217 -10.86 -11.10 13.19
N TYR A 218 -9.58 -11.15 13.57
CA TYR A 218 -9.05 -12.07 14.56
C TYR A 218 -8.44 -11.31 15.73
N ARG A 219 -8.29 -12.00 16.86
CA ARG A 219 -7.70 -11.41 18.08
C ARG A 219 -6.28 -11.92 18.26
N ILE A 220 -5.37 -10.99 18.52
CA ILE A 220 -4.05 -11.28 19.13
C ILE A 220 -4.25 -11.12 20.63
N GLU A 221 -3.98 -12.18 21.40
CA GLU A 221 -4.24 -12.18 22.84
C GLU A 221 -3.18 -11.42 23.64
N PRO A 222 -3.51 -10.91 24.85
CA PRO A 222 -2.53 -10.32 25.75
C PRO A 222 -1.31 -11.23 25.96
N GLY A 223 -0.11 -10.71 25.67
CA GLY A 223 1.15 -11.43 25.79
C GLY A 223 1.51 -12.32 24.60
N GLU A 224 0.60 -12.52 23.63
CA GLU A 224 0.91 -13.21 22.39
C GLU A 224 1.96 -12.44 21.59
N VAL A 225 2.90 -13.18 21.01
CA VAL A 225 4.02 -12.62 20.25
C VAL A 225 3.80 -12.89 18.77
N VAL A 226 3.78 -11.82 17.98
CA VAL A 226 3.88 -11.89 16.53
C VAL A 226 5.34 -11.69 16.15
N GLN A 227 5.94 -12.65 15.47
CA GLN A 227 7.32 -12.56 15.00
C GLN A 227 7.41 -12.99 13.54
N GLN A 228 7.94 -12.11 12.70
CA GLN A 228 8.03 -12.33 11.27
C GLN A 228 9.33 -11.76 10.72
N LYS A 229 9.74 -12.25 9.55
CA LYS A 229 10.93 -11.76 8.87
C LYS A 229 10.75 -11.87 7.35
N ILE A 230 11.18 -10.84 6.64
CA ILE A 230 11.36 -10.86 5.19
C ILE A 230 12.85 -10.91 4.92
N THR A 231 13.28 -11.83 4.05
CA THR A 231 14.64 -11.87 3.51
C THR A 231 14.55 -11.76 2.00
N LEU A 232 15.00 -10.63 1.48
CA LEU A 232 15.16 -10.39 0.05
C LEU A 232 16.60 -10.67 -0.35
N THR A 233 16.78 -11.47 -1.39
CA THR A 233 18.07 -11.70 -2.03
C THR A 233 17.97 -11.34 -3.51
N VAL A 234 18.82 -10.41 -3.95
CA VAL A 234 18.90 -9.97 -5.34
C VAL A 234 20.30 -10.28 -5.88
N LYS A 235 20.37 -11.06 -6.97
CA LYS A 235 21.63 -11.50 -7.57
C LYS A 235 21.74 -11.12 -9.04
N GLY A 236 22.98 -11.02 -9.50
CA GLY A 236 23.32 -10.74 -10.89
C GLY A 236 23.55 -9.25 -11.14
N PHE A 237 23.72 -8.91 -12.42
CA PHE A 237 23.88 -7.55 -12.90
C PHE A 237 22.82 -7.31 -13.98
N PRO A 238 22.23 -6.11 -14.03
CA PRO A 238 21.24 -5.80 -15.04
C PRO A 238 21.92 -5.76 -16.42
N ARG A 239 21.27 -6.34 -17.43
CA ARG A 239 21.78 -6.41 -18.83
C ARG A 239 22.00 -5.03 -19.45
N ALA A 240 21.28 -4.02 -18.98
CA ALA A 240 21.48 -2.62 -19.34
C ALA A 240 21.34 -1.77 -18.06
N PRO A 241 22.12 -0.68 -17.92
CA PRO A 241 21.96 0.22 -16.79
C PRO A 241 20.53 0.80 -16.83
N SER A 242 19.82 0.70 -15.70
CA SER A 242 18.54 1.39 -15.55
C SER A 242 18.79 2.89 -15.72
N ARG A 243 18.16 3.49 -16.73
CA ARG A 243 18.24 4.94 -16.96
C ARG A 243 17.23 5.61 -16.04
N TRP A 244 17.57 5.76 -14.77
CA TRP A 244 17.04 6.90 -14.03
C TRP A 244 17.89 8.11 -14.41
N ALA A 245 17.48 8.81 -15.46
CA ALA A 245 18.06 10.10 -15.78
C ALA A 245 17.59 11.07 -14.70
N GLY A 246 18.40 11.28 -13.66
CA GLY A 246 18.13 12.30 -12.65
C GLY A 246 17.84 13.63 -13.35
N GLY A 247 16.60 14.10 -13.20
CA GLY A 247 16.09 15.27 -13.91
C GLY A 247 14.61 15.47 -13.64
N ALA A 248 14.12 16.70 -13.80
CA ALA A 248 12.70 16.98 -13.72
C ALA A 248 11.96 16.25 -14.85
N ALA A 249 10.93 15.49 -14.52
CA ALA A 249 9.99 14.98 -15.51
C ALA A 249 9.24 16.18 -16.11
N VAL A 250 9.37 16.39 -17.42
CA VAL A 250 8.57 17.40 -18.13
C VAL A 250 7.31 16.70 -18.61
N LEU A 251 6.18 17.03 -17.98
CA LEU A 251 4.87 16.57 -18.42
C LEU A 251 4.34 17.54 -19.47
N THR A 252 4.06 17.03 -20.66
CA THR A 252 3.37 17.76 -21.73
C THR A 252 2.02 17.10 -21.98
N LEU A 253 0.96 17.89 -22.00
CA LEU A 253 -0.35 17.39 -22.43
C LEU A 253 -0.27 17.07 -23.92
N GLY A 254 -0.62 15.84 -24.28
CA GLY A 254 -0.78 15.42 -25.67
C GLY A 254 -2.08 15.93 -26.27
N GLU A 255 -2.38 15.49 -27.50
CA GLU A 255 -3.71 15.65 -28.08
C GLU A 255 -4.74 14.83 -27.29
N ALA A 256 -6.00 15.23 -27.34
CA ALA A 256 -7.06 14.50 -26.66
C ALA A 256 -7.25 13.12 -27.32
N GLU A 257 -6.96 12.05 -26.56
CA GLU A 257 -7.17 10.67 -26.99
C GLU A 257 -8.34 10.04 -26.22
N GLY A 258 -9.43 9.75 -26.93
CA GLY A 258 -10.60 9.07 -26.37
C GLY A 258 -11.54 9.98 -25.58
N THR A 259 -12.45 9.36 -24.83
CA THR A 259 -13.42 10.04 -23.97
C THR A 259 -13.35 9.41 -22.60
N MET A 260 -13.22 10.25 -21.56
CA MET A 260 -13.28 9.77 -20.18
C MET A 260 -14.64 9.11 -19.92
N PRO A 261 -14.67 7.95 -19.23
CA PRO A 261 -15.94 7.35 -18.85
C PRO A 261 -16.73 8.32 -17.96
N PRO A 262 -18.07 8.27 -18.00
CA PRO A 262 -18.91 9.07 -17.11
C PRO A 262 -18.52 8.85 -15.65
N LEU A 263 -18.18 9.93 -14.94
CA LEU A 263 -17.75 9.86 -13.54
C LEU A 263 -18.95 10.04 -12.60
N GLY A 264 -18.94 9.31 -11.48
CA GLY A 264 -19.91 9.46 -10.40
C GLY A 264 -19.23 9.90 -9.10
N ILE A 265 -19.98 10.60 -8.24
CA ILE A 265 -19.53 10.95 -6.88
C ILE A 265 -20.56 10.50 -5.84
N GLY A 266 -20.08 10.02 -4.71
CA GLY A 266 -20.93 9.72 -3.55
C GLY A 266 -21.36 10.98 -2.82
N LEU A 267 -22.64 11.05 -2.43
CA LEU A 267 -23.21 12.15 -1.67
C LEU A 267 -23.80 11.62 -0.36
N GLN A 268 -23.24 12.05 0.77
CA GLN A 268 -23.84 11.85 2.09
C GLN A 268 -25.00 12.83 2.28
N PRO A 269 -26.11 12.45 2.92
CA PRO A 269 -27.23 13.36 3.22
C PRO A 269 -26.82 14.66 3.92
N GLU A 270 -25.85 14.56 4.83
CA GLU A 270 -25.36 15.68 5.62
C GLU A 270 -24.70 16.76 4.75
N ASP A 271 -24.16 16.37 3.60
CA ASP A 271 -23.44 17.26 2.69
C ASP A 271 -24.35 17.90 1.63
N ALA A 272 -25.60 17.45 1.49
CA ALA A 272 -26.50 17.91 0.42
C ALA A 272 -26.71 19.44 0.44
N SER A 273 -26.88 20.02 1.64
CA SER A 273 -27.02 21.48 1.77
C SER A 273 -25.74 22.23 1.40
N ALA A 274 -24.56 21.66 1.68
CA ALA A 274 -23.30 22.26 1.28
C ALA A 274 -23.09 22.15 -0.24
N ALA A 275 -23.43 21.00 -0.83
CA ALA A 275 -23.38 20.80 -2.27
C ALA A 275 -24.26 21.80 -3.03
N LEU A 276 -25.50 22.02 -2.60
CA LEU A 276 -26.39 23.03 -3.20
C LEU A 276 -25.81 24.45 -3.14
N ARG A 277 -25.18 24.83 -2.01
CA ARG A 277 -24.52 26.14 -1.89
C ARG A 277 -23.32 26.31 -2.83
N HIS A 278 -22.73 25.21 -3.30
CA HIS A 278 -21.54 25.21 -4.16
C HIS A 278 -21.82 24.62 -5.55
N VAL A 279 -23.08 24.61 -5.99
CA VAL A 279 -23.52 23.98 -7.25
C VAL A 279 -22.76 24.51 -8.46
N GLU A 280 -22.51 25.82 -8.54
CA GLU A 280 -21.82 26.43 -9.68
C GLU A 280 -20.38 25.89 -9.85
N THR A 281 -19.69 25.66 -8.73
CA THR A 281 -18.34 25.07 -8.74
C THR A 281 -18.41 23.58 -9.04
N LEU A 282 -19.33 22.85 -8.39
CA LEU A 282 -19.45 21.41 -8.54
C LEU A 282 -19.92 21.00 -9.94
N HIS A 283 -20.77 21.80 -10.59
CA HIS A 283 -21.22 21.58 -11.96
C HIS A 283 -20.05 21.59 -12.97
N GLN A 284 -18.97 22.34 -12.69
CA GLN A 284 -17.78 22.37 -13.54
C GLN A 284 -17.01 21.03 -13.55
N LEU A 285 -17.26 20.16 -12.56
CA LEU A 285 -16.68 18.81 -12.53
C LEU A 285 -17.30 17.90 -13.61
N GLY A 286 -18.46 18.25 -14.16
CA GLY A 286 -19.11 17.48 -15.23
C GLY A 286 -19.45 16.05 -14.82
N VAL A 287 -19.78 15.81 -13.55
CA VAL A 287 -20.14 14.48 -13.05
C VAL A 287 -21.44 14.00 -13.68
N ALA A 288 -21.47 12.75 -14.11
CA ALA A 288 -22.63 12.14 -14.74
C ALA A 288 -23.58 11.50 -13.72
N HIS A 289 -23.07 11.09 -12.55
CA HIS A 289 -23.83 10.37 -11.54
C HIS A 289 -23.62 10.93 -10.12
N ILE A 290 -24.69 10.96 -9.33
CA ILE A 290 -24.64 11.16 -7.88
C ILE A 290 -25.09 9.87 -7.21
N ILE A 291 -24.21 9.25 -6.42
CA ILE A 291 -24.52 8.05 -5.63
C ILE A 291 -25.10 8.52 -4.29
N CYS A 292 -26.40 8.38 -4.13
CA CYS A 292 -27.22 8.82 -3.01
C CYS A 292 -27.05 7.87 -1.82
N HIS A 293 -26.17 8.19 -0.87
CA HIS A 293 -25.93 7.29 0.27
C HIS A 293 -27.14 7.24 1.23
N HIS A 294 -27.71 6.05 1.46
CA HIS A 294 -28.86 5.85 2.32
C HIS A 294 -28.60 4.81 3.42
N ASP A 295 -28.77 5.21 4.68
CA ASP A 295 -28.65 4.33 5.84
C ASP A 295 -29.77 4.67 6.86
N PRO A 296 -30.86 3.88 6.90
CA PRO A 296 -31.96 4.09 7.85
C PRO A 296 -31.51 4.10 9.31
N ARG A 297 -30.41 3.42 9.66
CA ARG A 297 -29.88 3.37 11.03
C ARG A 297 -29.31 4.71 11.47
N ARG A 298 -28.92 5.55 10.52
CA ARG A 298 -28.48 6.94 10.74
C ARG A 298 -29.63 7.94 10.68
N GLY A 299 -30.87 7.47 10.54
CA GLY A 299 -32.05 8.32 10.40
C GLY A 299 -32.24 8.89 8.99
N HIS A 300 -31.57 8.33 7.97
CA HIS A 300 -31.82 8.71 6.59
C HIS A 300 -33.22 8.25 6.19
N ASP A 301 -33.97 9.11 5.54
CA ASP A 301 -35.38 8.90 5.23
C ASP A 301 -35.71 9.38 3.80
N ALA A 302 -37.00 9.57 3.51
CA ALA A 302 -37.44 10.05 2.21
C ALA A 302 -37.03 11.52 1.96
N GLU A 303 -36.91 12.35 3.01
CA GLU A 303 -36.52 13.75 2.88
C GLU A 303 -35.04 13.85 2.50
N SER A 304 -34.18 13.04 3.13
CA SER A 304 -32.76 13.02 2.77
C SER A 304 -32.51 12.56 1.33
N LEU A 305 -33.26 11.56 0.87
CA LEU A 305 -33.22 11.13 -0.53
C LEU A 305 -33.72 12.20 -1.50
N ALA A 306 -34.79 12.92 -1.15
CA ALA A 306 -35.30 14.02 -1.98
C ALA A 306 -34.24 15.13 -2.14
N ARG A 307 -33.49 15.44 -1.07
CA ARG A 307 -32.38 16.41 -1.13
C ARG A 307 -31.22 15.94 -2.01
N HIS A 308 -30.92 14.64 -2.03
CA HIS A 308 -29.91 14.11 -2.98
C HIS A 308 -30.35 14.27 -4.42
N VAL A 309 -31.62 14.00 -4.71
CA VAL A 309 -32.19 14.19 -6.05
C VAL A 309 -32.14 15.67 -6.45
N GLU A 310 -32.41 16.59 -5.52
CA GLU A 310 -32.26 18.03 -5.75
C GLU A 310 -30.83 18.40 -6.15
N VAL A 311 -29.82 17.88 -5.42
CA VAL A 311 -28.40 18.08 -5.76
C VAL A 311 -28.08 17.50 -7.14
N ALA A 312 -28.50 16.27 -7.42
CA ALA A 312 -28.25 15.62 -8.71
C ALA A 312 -28.84 16.42 -9.87
N ALA A 313 -30.09 16.88 -9.73
CA ALA A 313 -30.75 17.73 -10.72
C ALA A 313 -30.01 19.07 -10.91
N ALA A 314 -29.59 19.71 -9.81
CA ALA A 314 -28.86 20.97 -9.86
C ALA A 314 -27.47 20.84 -10.52
N LEU A 315 -26.85 19.66 -10.44
CA LEU A 315 -25.58 19.34 -11.09
C LEU A 315 -25.73 18.78 -12.51
N GLY A 316 -26.96 18.55 -12.99
CA GLY A 316 -27.19 17.90 -14.28
C GLY A 316 -26.80 16.42 -14.32
N ALA A 317 -26.73 15.78 -13.14
CA ALA A 317 -26.29 14.40 -12.97
C ALA A 317 -27.48 13.45 -12.71
N GLN A 318 -27.30 12.16 -13.01
CA GLN A 318 -28.27 11.12 -12.71
C GLN A 318 -28.13 10.63 -11.27
N PRO A 319 -29.20 10.64 -10.45
CA PRO A 319 -29.16 10.05 -9.12
C PRO A 319 -29.15 8.51 -9.20
N TRP A 320 -28.33 7.87 -8.37
CA TRP A 320 -28.21 6.42 -8.19
C TRP A 320 -28.30 6.11 -6.70
N LEU A 321 -29.18 5.18 -6.30
CA LEU A 321 -29.32 4.74 -4.91
C LEU A 321 -28.42 3.54 -4.63
#